data_AF-A0A8S8XRG7-F1
#
_entry.id   AF-A0A8S8XRG7-F1
#
_cell.length_a   1.000
_cell.length_b   1.000
_cell.length_c   1.000
_cell.angle_alpha   90.00
_cell.angle_beta   90.00
_cell.angle_gamma   90.00
#
_symmetry.space_group_name_H-M   'P 1'
#
loop_
_entity.id
_entity.type
_entity.pdbx_description
1 polymer ?
#
loop_
_entity_poly.entity_id
_entity_poly.type
_entity_poly.pdbx_seq_one_letter_code
_entity_poly.pdbx_strand_id
1 'polypeptide(L)'
;MVLIPEGKISYGKMAQALIHGAKTIEVRGNFDEALELVRELGLRDDIEIVNSINPFRIQGQKTAAFEVCDDLGASPDMHFLPVGNAGNITSYWMGYTYWMGWSTGC
;
A
#
# COMPACT_ATOMS: atom_id res chain seq x y z
N MET A 1 11.97 -7.49 -7.53
CA MET A 1 12.30 -8.58 -6.59
C MET A 1 11.23 -8.61 -5.51
N VAL A 2 10.86 -9.80 -5.01
CA VAL A 2 9.89 -9.95 -3.92
C VAL A 2 10.53 -10.77 -2.80
N LEU A 3 10.64 -10.18 -1.61
CA LEU A 3 11.12 -10.84 -0.40
C LEU A 3 9.93 -11.43 0.36
N ILE A 4 10.02 -12.70 0.73
CA ILE A 4 8.91 -13.47 1.31
C ILE A 4 9.40 -14.28 2.50
N PRO A 5 8.72 -14.29 3.65
CA PRO A 5 9.03 -15.21 4.74
C PRO A 5 8.79 -16.67 4.32
N GLU A 6 9.76 -17.54 4.62
CA GLU A 6 9.71 -18.97 4.31
C GLU A 6 8.40 -19.63 4.78
N GLY A 7 7.77 -20.41 3.89
CA GLY A 7 6.58 -21.23 4.22
C GLY A 7 5.28 -20.46 4.50
N LYS A 8 5.23 -19.13 4.35
CA LYS A 8 4.07 -18.32 4.75
C LYS A 8 3.19 -17.78 3.62
N ILE A 9 3.49 -18.06 2.34
CA ILE A 9 2.70 -17.55 1.21
C ILE A 9 2.22 -18.67 0.29
N SER A 10 0.93 -18.65 -0.05
CA SER A 10 0.34 -19.56 -1.03
C SER A 10 0.76 -19.20 -2.45
N TYR A 11 1.02 -20.22 -3.27
CA TYR A 11 1.43 -20.05 -4.68
C TYR A 11 0.49 -19.15 -5.48
N GLY A 12 -0.82 -19.20 -5.21
CA GLY A 12 -1.82 -18.37 -5.89
C GLY A 12 -1.61 -16.86 -5.65
N LYS A 13 -1.13 -16.44 -4.48
CA LYS A 13 -0.79 -15.03 -4.22
C LYS A 13 0.45 -14.58 -4.98
N MET A 14 1.34 -15.51 -5.34
CA MET A 14 2.59 -15.23 -6.02
C MET A 14 2.53 -15.38 -7.54
N ALA A 15 1.50 -16.04 -8.05
CA ALA A 15 1.35 -16.34 -9.47
C ALA A 15 1.51 -15.08 -10.34
N GLN A 16 0.84 -13.97 -9.98
CA GLN A 16 0.96 -12.72 -10.74
C GLN A 16 2.39 -12.17 -10.74
N ALA A 17 3.06 -12.10 -9.58
CA ALA A 17 4.42 -11.59 -9.49
C ALA A 17 5.40 -12.45 -10.32
N LEU A 18 5.24 -13.77 -10.27
CA LEU A 18 6.05 -14.71 -11.05
C LEU A 18 5.81 -14.56 -12.56
N ILE A 19 4.56 -14.39 -12.99
CA ILE A 19 4.19 -14.16 -14.40
C ILE A 19 4.82 -12.86 -14.93
N HIS A 20 4.88 -11.82 -14.11
CA HIS A 20 5.55 -10.56 -14.44
C HIS A 20 7.08 -10.63 -14.33
N GLY A 21 7.66 -11.82 -14.13
CA GLY A 21 9.11 -12.04 -14.10
C GLY A 21 9.80 -11.61 -12.82
N ALA A 22 9.06 -11.43 -11.72
CA ALA A 22 9.66 -11.03 -10.45
C ALA A 22 10.54 -12.16 -9.88
N LYS A 23 11.81 -11.84 -9.60
CA LYS A 23 12.68 -12.72 -8.81
C LYS A 23 12.19 -12.75 -7.36
N THR A 24 11.81 -13.93 -6.89
CA THR A 24 11.37 -14.18 -5.50
C THR A 24 12.55 -14.66 -4.66
N ILE A 25 12.70 -14.12 -3.45
CA ILE A 25 13.70 -14.55 -2.47
C ILE A 25 12.98 -14.91 -1.18
N GLU A 26 13.16 -16.15 -0.74
CA GLU A 26 12.66 -16.60 0.55
C GLU A 26 13.63 -16.20 1.66
N VAL A 27 13.12 -15.45 2.62
CA VAL A 27 13.82 -15.03 3.84
C VAL A 27 13.51 -16.05 4.92
N ARG A 28 14.55 -16.70 5.44
CA ARG A 28 14.45 -17.53 6.64
C ARG A 28 14.15 -16.63 7.82
N GLY A 29 12.94 -16.72 8.36
CA GLY A 29 12.52 -15.82 9.43
C GLY A 29 11.03 -15.51 9.42
N ASN A 30 10.65 -14.56 10.28
CA ASN A 30 9.29 -14.05 10.38
C ASN A 30 9.08 -12.80 9.50
N PHE A 31 7.87 -12.23 9.54
CA PHE A 31 7.52 -11.07 8.72
C PHE A 31 8.32 -9.82 9.09
N ASP A 32 8.57 -9.60 10.38
CA ASP A 32 9.27 -8.41 10.87
C ASP A 32 10.75 -8.44 10.47
N GLU A 33 11.39 -9.61 10.53
CA GLU A 33 12.76 -9.81 10.05
C GLU A 33 12.88 -9.55 8.54
N ALA A 34 11.91 -10.03 7.74
CA ALA A 34 11.86 -9.74 6.32
C ALA A 34 11.61 -8.24 6.04
N LEU A 35 10.80 -7.57 6.85
CA LEU A 35 10.53 -6.13 6.73
C LEU A 35 11.76 -5.29 7.07
N GLU A 36 12.55 -5.71 8.05
CA GLU A 36 13.78 -5.00 8.41
C GLU A 36 14.82 -5.10 7.29
N LEU A 37 14.99 -6.28 6.68
CA LEU A 37 15.84 -6.43 5.48
C LEU A 37 15.36 -5.54 4.32
N VAL A 38 14.04 -5.43 4.14
CA VAL A 38 13.46 -4.54 3.12
C VAL A 38 13.81 -3.08 3.40
N ARG A 39 13.82 -2.64 4.66
CA ARG A 39 14.21 -1.28 5.05
C ARG A 39 15.70 -1.03 4.80
N GLU A 40 16.56 -1.96 5.18
CA GLU A 40 18.00 -1.87 4.93
C GLU A 40 18.31 -1.80 3.43
N LEU A 41 17.64 -2.62 2.62
CA LEU A 41 17.78 -2.57 1.15
C LEU A 41 17.30 -1.24 0.56
N GLY A 42 16.28 -0.62 1.16
CA GLY A 42 15.77 0.68 0.76
C GLY A 42 16.71 1.87 1.04
N LEU A 43 17.80 1.65 1.78
CA LEU A 43 18.85 2.67 1.97
C LEU A 43 19.79 2.77 0.76
N ARG A 44 19.67 1.87 -0.22
CA ARG A 44 20.49 1.87 -1.42
C ARG A 44 19.80 2.66 -2.53
N ASP A 45 20.58 3.44 -3.28
CA ASP A 45 20.06 4.28 -4.36
C ASP A 45 19.54 3.50 -5.58
N ASP A 46 19.87 2.20 -5.70
CA ASP A 46 19.48 1.33 -6.82
C ASP A 46 18.20 0.52 -6.54
N ILE A 47 17.57 0.70 -5.38
CA ILE A 47 16.40 -0.07 -4.95
C ILE A 47 15.32 0.86 -4.40
N GLU A 48 14.15 0.85 -5.04
CA GLU A 48 12.96 1.53 -4.53
C GLU A 48 12.06 0.55 -3.76
N ILE A 49 11.62 0.92 -2.56
CA ILE A 49 10.69 0.12 -1.77
C ILE A 49 9.26 0.52 -2.08
N VAL A 50 8.46 -0.41 -2.61
CA VAL A 50 7.09 -0.15 -3.07
C VAL A 50 6.00 -0.76 -2.20
N ASN A 51 6.34 -1.25 -1.00
CA ASN A 51 5.37 -1.81 -0.06
C ASN A 51 4.69 -0.70 0.78
N SER A 52 3.94 -1.08 1.82
CA SER A 52 3.16 -0.14 2.63
C SER A 52 3.92 0.99 3.32
N ILE A 53 5.25 0.93 3.41
CA ILE A 53 6.05 2.04 3.97
C ILE A 53 6.19 3.20 3.00
N ASN A 54 5.94 2.98 1.70
CA ASN A 54 6.10 4.01 0.68
C ASN A 54 4.96 5.05 0.79
N PRO A 55 5.27 6.33 1.10
CA PRO A 55 4.25 7.37 1.27
C PRO A 55 3.49 7.68 -0.03
N PHE A 56 4.09 7.44 -1.20
CA PHE A 56 3.41 7.64 -2.49
C PHE A 56 2.22 6.70 -2.67
N ARG A 57 2.18 5.55 -1.97
CA ARG A 57 1.00 4.68 -1.97
C ARG A 57 -0.23 5.40 -1.42
N ILE A 58 -0.06 6.17 -0.35
CA ILE A 58 -1.17 6.93 0.27
C ILE A 58 -1.64 8.03 -0.69
N GLN A 59 -0.70 8.66 -1.40
CA GLN A 59 -1.02 9.68 -2.40
C GLN A 59 -1.76 9.13 -3.63
N GLY A 60 -1.43 7.91 -4.07
CA GLY A 60 -2.18 7.23 -5.12
C GLY A 60 -3.53 6.74 -4.63
N GLN A 61 -3.58 6.08 -3.47
CA GLN A 61 -4.82 5.50 -2.93
C GLN A 61 -5.90 6.54 -2.62
N LYS A 62 -5.54 7.79 -2.31
CA LYS A 62 -6.53 8.85 -2.05
C LYS A 62 -7.40 9.17 -3.28
N THR A 63 -6.92 8.89 -4.50
CA THR A 63 -7.68 9.21 -5.72
C THR A 63 -8.96 8.41 -5.81
N ALA A 64 -9.03 7.24 -5.18
CA ALA A 64 -10.25 6.46 -5.09
C ALA A 64 -11.38 7.22 -4.34
N ALA A 65 -11.05 8.08 -3.37
CA ALA A 65 -12.04 8.94 -2.73
C ALA A 65 -12.49 10.09 -3.65
N PHE A 66 -11.61 10.59 -4.52
CA PHE A 66 -11.99 11.56 -5.54
C PHE A 66 -12.97 10.93 -6.54
N GLU A 67 -12.67 9.74 -7.04
CA GLU A 67 -13.54 8.99 -7.96
C GLU A 67 -14.92 8.75 -7.34
N VAL A 68 -15.00 8.39 -6.04
CA VAL A 68 -16.29 8.26 -5.33
C VAL A 68 -17.07 9.58 -5.32
N CYS A 69 -16.41 10.70 -5.02
CA CYS A 69 -17.08 12.00 -5.01
C CYS A 69 -17.50 12.45 -6.41
N ASP A 70 -16.69 12.20 -7.44
CA ASP A 70 -16.99 12.56 -8.82
C ASP A 70 -18.19 11.77 -9.35
N ASP A 71 -18.27 10.47 -9.03
CA ASP A 71 -19.40 9.61 -9.41
C ASP A 71 -20.70 9.97 -8.67
N LEU A 72 -20.61 10.36 -7.39
CA LEU A 72 -21.79 10.73 -6.57
C LEU A 72 -22.18 12.21 -6.70
N GLY A 73 -21.28 13.05 -7.23
CA GLY A 73 -21.39 14.51 -7.22
C GLY A 73 -21.23 15.16 -5.83
N ALA A 74 -20.94 14.37 -4.80
CA ALA A 74 -20.76 14.80 -3.41
C ALA A 74 -20.00 13.73 -2.59
N SER A 75 -19.46 14.10 -1.43
CA SER A 75 -18.94 13.12 -0.48
C SER A 75 -20.08 12.29 0.14
N PRO A 76 -19.91 10.97 0.34
CA PRO A 76 -20.93 10.15 0.99
C PRO A 76 -21.04 10.46 2.48
N ASP A 77 -22.22 10.28 3.07
CA ASP A 77 -22.42 10.40 4.53
C ASP A 77 -21.64 9.32 5.30
N MET A 78 -21.50 8.13 4.72
CA MET A 78 -20.77 7.01 5.29
C MET A 78 -20.00 6.26 4.21
N HIS A 79 -18.75 5.91 4.51
CA HIS A 79 -17.93 5.06 3.67
C HIS A 79 -17.43 3.86 4.49
N PHE A 80 -17.76 2.65 4.04
CA PHE A 80 -17.36 1.42 4.71
C PHE A 80 -16.20 0.77 3.95
N LEU A 81 -15.09 0.52 4.64
CA LEU A 81 -13.94 -0.17 4.08
C LEU A 81 -13.33 -1.19 5.05
N PRO A 82 -12.80 -2.32 4.56
CA PRO A 82 -11.98 -3.21 5.38
C PRO A 82 -10.69 -2.53 5.84
N VAL A 83 -10.28 -2.79 7.08
CA VAL A 83 -9.06 -2.21 7.66
C VAL A 83 -8.06 -3.34 7.95
N GLY A 84 -6.96 -3.34 7.19
CA GLY A 84 -5.76 -4.14 7.47
C GLY A 84 -4.71 -3.28 8.18
N ASN A 85 -3.72 -2.78 7.43
CA ASN A 85 -2.67 -1.90 7.94
C ASN A 85 -3.07 -0.41 8.07
N ALA A 86 -4.38 -0.12 8.01
CA ALA A 86 -4.96 1.22 8.02
C ALA A 86 -4.53 2.21 6.90
N GLY A 87 -3.69 1.82 5.94
CA GLY A 87 -3.27 2.74 4.87
C GLY A 87 -4.43 3.23 3.98
N ASN A 88 -5.38 2.33 3.68
CA ASN A 88 -6.54 2.71 2.85
C ASN A 88 -7.44 3.72 3.58
N ILE A 89 -7.78 3.51 4.87
CA ILE A 89 -8.66 4.44 5.59
C ILE A 89 -8.02 5.83 5.70
N THR A 90 -6.71 5.89 5.96
CA THR A 90 -5.95 7.15 5.94
C THR A 90 -6.00 7.83 4.58
N SER A 91 -5.85 7.08 3.49
CA SER A 91 -5.87 7.60 2.13
C SER A 91 -7.24 8.15 1.74
N TYR A 92 -8.31 7.41 2.03
CA TYR A 92 -9.68 7.84 1.74
C TYR A 92 -10.05 9.09 2.55
N TRP A 93 -9.70 9.13 3.84
CA TRP A 93 -9.93 10.31 4.68
C TRP A 93 -9.24 11.55 4.13
N MET A 94 -7.96 11.43 3.76
CA MET A 94 -7.19 12.51 3.12
C MET A 94 -7.81 12.94 1.78
N GLY A 95 -8.33 11.99 0.99
CA GLY A 95 -8.99 12.29 -0.27
C GLY A 95 -10.30 13.08 -0.07
N TYR A 96 -11.19 12.63 0.81
CA TYR A 96 -12.43 13.36 1.09
C TYR A 96 -12.18 14.77 1.64
N THR A 97 -11.26 14.91 2.59
CA THR A 97 -10.91 16.22 3.15
C THR A 97 -10.35 17.16 2.10
N TYR A 98 -9.45 16.68 1.23
CA TYR A 98 -8.92 17.49 0.12
C TYR A 98 -10.01 17.91 -0.88
N TRP A 99 -10.89 16.99 -1.26
CA TRP A 99 -12.01 17.28 -2.18
C TRP A 99 -12.98 18.32 -1.61
N MET A 100 -13.28 18.24 -0.31
CA MET A 100 -14.12 19.22 0.39
C MET A 100 -13.42 20.59 0.63
N GLY A 101 -12.18 20.75 0.17
CA GLY A 101 -11.40 21.98 0.39
C GLY A 101 -10.96 22.18 1.83
N TRP A 102 -10.96 21.13 2.65
CA TRP A 102 -10.46 21.18 4.02
C TRP A 102 -8.95 21.03 3.99
N SER A 103 -8.23 22.02 4.49
CA SER A 103 -6.80 21.88 4.75
C SER A 103 -6.61 20.87 5.87
N THR A 104 -6.12 19.67 5.54
CA THR A 104 -5.52 18.77 6.51
C THR A 104 -4.19 19.38 6.96
N GLY A 105 -4.27 20.37 7.83
CA GLY A 105 -3.10 20.84 8.58
C GLY A 105 -2.61 19.68 9.43
N CYS A 106 -1.50 19.07 9.01
CA CYS A 106 -0.61 18.40 9.94
C CYS A 106 0.35 19.45 10.51
#